data_AF-A0A7S1H3N6-F1
#
_entry.id   AF-A0A7S1H3N6-F1
#
_cell.length_a   1.000
_cell.length_b   1.000
_cell.length_c   1.000
_cell.angle_alpha   90.00
_cell.angle_beta   90.00
_cell.angle_gamma   90.00
#
_symmetry.space_group_name_H-M   'P 1'
#
loop_
_entity.id
_entity.type
_entity.pdbx_description
1 polymer ?
#
loop_
_entity_poly.entity_id
_entity_poly.type
_entity_poly.pdbx_seq_one_letter_code
_entity_poly.pdbx_strand_id
1 'polypeptide(L)'
;RVLIVVDGLDEAGERAVVSQVHRALNRARRMRSDAVCQVVLGCRHIPDETLLPSEHEVVPMRDLDLDEKEKIALFWMLRMGKGNPSDHQVKAITCKQGAVCPLYLVLFCAEASLLSLYEGIDVHFDAMPDTLDGIWTERTLPRLEKKYGAWMVEFVLLQIIAAHPRGVRCSELRDRVLRFARSGGEMG
;
A
#
# COMPACT_ATOMS: atom_id res chain seq x y z
N ARG A 1 -21.41 -5.39 19.59
CA ARG A 1 -21.24 -5.06 18.16
C ARG A 1 -19.90 -5.62 17.71
N VAL A 2 -19.85 -6.38 16.62
CA VAL A 2 -18.63 -6.98 16.08
C VAL A 2 -18.45 -6.47 14.66
N LEU A 3 -17.25 -5.98 14.33
CA LEU A 3 -16.87 -5.58 12.97
C LEU A 3 -15.80 -6.56 12.48
N ILE A 4 -16.04 -7.20 11.34
CA ILE A 4 -15.09 -8.08 10.67
C ILE A 4 -14.62 -7.35 9.42
N VAL A 5 -13.31 -7.15 9.30
CA VAL A 5 -12.70 -6.59 8.09
C VAL A 5 -11.92 -7.69 7.41
N VAL A 6 -12.24 -7.95 6.15
CA VAL A 6 -11.51 -8.89 5.29
C VAL A 6 -10.91 -8.08 4.16
N ASP A 7 -9.61 -7.92 4.16
CA ASP A 7 -8.88 -7.22 3.08
C ASP A 7 -8.33 -8.24 2.07
N GLY A 8 -8.25 -7.85 0.79
CA GLY A 8 -7.75 -8.72 -0.29
C GLY A 8 -8.65 -9.92 -0.60
N LEU A 9 -9.97 -9.74 -0.69
CA LEU A 9 -10.92 -10.82 -0.97
C LEU A 9 -10.60 -11.60 -2.26
N ASP A 10 -10.15 -10.89 -3.31
CA ASP A 10 -9.75 -11.48 -4.60
C ASP A 10 -8.62 -12.51 -4.41
N GLU A 11 -7.82 -12.32 -3.37
CA GLU A 11 -6.64 -13.12 -3.10
C GLU A 11 -6.95 -14.36 -2.28
N ALA A 12 -7.95 -14.28 -1.42
CA ALA A 12 -8.34 -15.35 -0.50
C ALA A 12 -9.33 -16.37 -1.12
N GLY A 13 -9.81 -16.14 -2.35
CA GLY A 13 -10.78 -17.03 -2.99
C GLY A 13 -12.22 -16.62 -2.65
N GLU A 14 -12.69 -15.63 -3.39
CA GLU A 14 -13.93 -14.88 -3.19
C GLU A 14 -15.14 -15.72 -2.73
N ARG A 15 -15.53 -16.75 -3.50
CA ARG A 15 -16.64 -17.66 -3.15
C ARG A 15 -16.49 -18.31 -1.78
N ALA A 16 -15.30 -18.81 -1.47
CA ALA A 16 -15.06 -19.55 -0.24
C ALA A 16 -15.16 -18.62 0.97
N VAL A 17 -14.57 -17.44 0.87
CA VAL A 17 -14.58 -16.43 1.93
C VAL A 17 -16.00 -15.88 2.14
N VAL A 18 -16.70 -15.49 1.08
CA VAL A 18 -18.06 -14.96 1.18
C VAL A 18 -19.02 -16.01 1.76
N SER A 19 -18.89 -17.28 1.37
CA SER A 19 -19.66 -18.38 1.97
C SER A 19 -19.36 -18.58 3.47
N GLN A 20 -18.10 -18.42 3.89
CA GLN A 20 -17.72 -18.48 5.30
C GLN A 20 -18.29 -17.31 6.10
N VAL A 21 -18.22 -16.10 5.54
CA VAL A 21 -18.82 -14.88 6.12
C VAL A 21 -20.32 -15.07 6.31
N HIS A 22 -21.03 -15.57 5.31
CA HIS A 22 -22.46 -15.90 5.40
C HIS A 22 -22.77 -16.87 6.54
N ARG A 23 -21.99 -17.95 6.66
CA ARG A 23 -22.17 -18.94 7.73
C ARG A 23 -21.90 -18.33 9.11
N ALA A 24 -20.88 -17.49 9.23
CA ALA A 24 -20.54 -16.82 10.48
C ALA A 24 -21.63 -15.84 10.91
N LEU A 25 -22.14 -15.00 9.99
CA LEU A 25 -23.21 -14.05 10.25
C LEU A 25 -24.52 -14.74 10.65
N ASN A 26 -24.92 -15.80 9.94
CA ASN A 26 -26.11 -16.57 10.27
C ASN A 26 -25.99 -17.27 11.62
N ARG A 27 -24.81 -17.79 11.96
CA ARG A 27 -24.56 -18.40 13.26
C ARG A 27 -24.61 -17.37 14.38
N ALA A 28 -24.01 -16.19 14.18
CA ALA A 28 -24.03 -15.11 15.16
C ALA A 28 -25.47 -14.65 15.46
N ARG A 29 -26.29 -14.42 14.41
CA ARG A 29 -27.71 -14.07 14.53
C ARG A 29 -28.52 -15.11 15.33
N ARG A 30 -28.22 -16.41 15.16
CA ARG A 30 -28.89 -17.50 15.91
C ARG A 30 -28.46 -17.58 17.38
N MET A 31 -27.20 -17.28 17.68
CA MET A 31 -26.67 -17.38 19.05
C MET A 31 -27.06 -16.19 19.93
N ARG A 32 -27.18 -15.00 19.34
CA ARG A 32 -27.64 -13.79 20.02
C ARG A 32 -28.41 -12.92 19.04
N SER A 33 -29.72 -12.84 19.23
CA SER A 33 -30.61 -12.05 18.39
C SER A 33 -30.35 -10.54 18.49
N ASP A 34 -29.68 -10.08 19.55
CA ASP A 34 -29.27 -8.70 19.82
C ASP A 34 -27.86 -8.36 19.29
N ALA A 35 -27.10 -9.35 18.80
CA ALA A 35 -25.75 -9.12 18.33
C ALA A 35 -25.73 -8.45 16.95
N VAL A 36 -25.31 -7.18 16.91
CA VAL A 36 -25.01 -6.47 15.66
C VAL A 36 -23.62 -6.90 15.15
N CYS A 37 -23.60 -7.61 14.02
CA CYS A 37 -22.38 -7.98 13.31
C CYS A 37 -22.33 -7.29 11.95
N GLN A 38 -21.24 -6.58 11.66
CA GLN A 38 -20.98 -5.92 10.39
C GLN A 38 -19.72 -6.51 9.75
N VAL A 39 -19.71 -6.59 8.43
CA VAL A 39 -18.57 -7.11 7.67
C VAL A 39 -18.22 -6.12 6.58
N VAL A 40 -16.93 -5.79 6.47
CA VAL A 40 -16.37 -4.98 5.41
C VAL A 40 -15.44 -5.87 4.60
N LEU A 41 -15.70 -5.96 3.30
CA LEU A 41 -14.92 -6.77 2.36
C LEU A 41 -14.15 -5.81 1.44
N GLY A 42 -12.82 -5.80 1.56
CA GLY A 42 -11.92 -5.11 0.66
C GLY A 42 -11.62 -5.99 -0.55
N CYS A 43 -11.86 -5.45 -1.74
CA CYS A 43 -11.64 -6.12 -3.02
C CYS A 43 -11.19 -5.11 -4.08
N ARG A 44 -10.42 -5.58 -5.06
CA ARG A 44 -10.00 -4.80 -6.23
C ARG A 44 -11.09 -4.75 -7.29
N HIS A 45 -11.91 -5.81 -7.36
CA HIS A 45 -13.04 -5.91 -8.26
C HIS A 45 -14.30 -6.22 -7.46
N ILE A 46 -15.44 -5.65 -7.89
CA ILE A 46 -16.72 -5.93 -7.23
C ILE A 46 -17.05 -7.42 -7.46
N PRO A 47 -17.30 -8.19 -6.39
CA PRO A 47 -17.68 -9.59 -6.50
C PRO A 47 -18.97 -9.77 -7.31
N ASP A 48 -19.15 -10.96 -7.87
CA ASP A 48 -20.44 -11.36 -8.45
C ASP A 48 -21.55 -11.14 -7.41
N GLU A 49 -22.56 -10.31 -7.75
CA GLU A 49 -23.66 -9.94 -6.86
C GLU A 49 -24.41 -11.17 -6.31
N THR A 50 -24.42 -12.29 -7.05
CA THR A 50 -25.03 -13.55 -6.60
C THR A 50 -24.34 -14.15 -5.38
N LEU A 51 -23.11 -13.74 -5.09
CA LEU A 51 -22.35 -14.17 -3.91
C LEU A 51 -22.64 -13.29 -2.69
N LEU A 52 -23.02 -12.03 -2.89
CA LEU A 52 -23.15 -11.07 -1.80
C LEU A 52 -24.45 -11.27 -1.01
N PRO A 53 -24.47 -10.96 0.29
CA PRO A 53 -25.69 -10.99 1.08
C PRO A 53 -26.76 -10.05 0.53
N SER A 54 -28.03 -10.39 0.68
CA SER A 54 -29.15 -9.53 0.22
C SER A 54 -29.13 -8.11 0.84
N GLU A 55 -28.55 -7.96 2.02
CA GLU A 55 -28.30 -6.68 2.69
C GLU A 55 -26.81 -6.34 2.54
N HIS A 56 -26.42 -5.77 1.40
CA HIS A 56 -25.06 -5.28 1.17
C HIS A 56 -25.07 -3.85 0.63
N GLU A 57 -24.00 -3.12 0.90
CA GLU A 57 -23.72 -1.80 0.35
C GLU A 57 -22.35 -1.86 -0.31
N VAL A 58 -22.26 -1.35 -1.54
CA VAL A 58 -21.00 -1.25 -2.28
C VAL A 58 -20.53 0.18 -2.21
N VAL A 59 -19.32 0.38 -1.68
CA VAL A 59 -18.64 1.68 -1.66
C VAL A 59 -17.49 1.62 -2.67
N PRO A 60 -17.68 2.11 -3.90
CA PRO A 60 -16.63 2.07 -4.91
C PRO A 60 -15.52 3.06 -4.56
N MET A 61 -14.28 2.59 -4.58
CA MET A 61 -13.11 3.47 -4.54
C MET A 61 -12.86 4.00 -5.97
N ARG A 62 -13.01 5.30 -6.15
CA ARG A 62 -12.74 5.99 -7.42
C ARG A 62 -11.32 6.52 -7.48
N ASP A 63 -10.88 6.85 -8.69
CA ASP A 63 -9.67 7.64 -8.86
C ASP A 63 -9.80 9.01 -8.19
N LEU A 64 -8.68 9.48 -7.66
CA LEU A 64 -8.61 10.81 -7.06
C LEU A 64 -8.88 11.89 -8.11
N ASP A 65 -9.76 12.83 -7.77
CA ASP A 65 -9.87 14.08 -8.52
C ASP A 65 -8.72 15.05 -8.19
N LEU A 66 -8.63 16.16 -8.91
CA LEU A 66 -7.53 17.11 -8.73
C LEU A 66 -7.52 17.74 -7.32
N ASP A 67 -8.68 18.09 -6.77
CA ASP A 67 -8.80 18.69 -5.44
C ASP A 67 -8.37 17.70 -4.35
N GLU A 68 -8.73 16.42 -4.48
CA GLU A 68 -8.27 15.36 -3.60
C GLU A 68 -6.75 15.14 -3.69
N LYS A 69 -6.19 15.14 -4.91
CA LYS A 69 -4.73 15.02 -5.11
C LYS A 69 -3.98 16.17 -4.45
N GLU A 70 -4.43 17.40 -4.65
CA GLU A 70 -3.81 18.60 -4.09
C GLU A 70 -3.86 18.57 -2.56
N LYS A 71 -5.01 18.19 -1.97
CA LYS A 71 -5.16 18.03 -0.52
C LYS A 71 -4.22 16.99 0.06
N ILE A 72 -4.11 15.82 -0.57
CA ILE A 72 -3.21 14.74 -0.13
C ILE A 72 -1.74 15.20 -0.26
N ALA A 73 -1.35 15.77 -1.40
CA ALA A 73 0.00 16.26 -1.62
C ALA A 73 0.38 17.34 -0.59
N LEU A 74 -0.46 18.37 -0.42
CA LEU A 74 -0.25 19.44 0.57
C LEU A 74 -0.10 18.88 2.00
N PHE A 75 -1.00 18.00 2.41
CA PHE A 75 -0.94 17.37 3.73
C PHE A 75 0.39 16.65 3.95
N TRP A 76 0.84 15.85 2.98
CA TRP A 76 2.07 15.08 3.11
C TRP A 76 3.32 15.96 2.97
N MET A 77 3.33 16.97 2.12
CA MET A 77 4.42 17.95 2.05
C MET A 77 4.63 18.63 3.41
N LEU A 78 3.56 19.15 4.01
CA LEU A 78 3.59 19.77 5.34
C LEU A 78 4.06 18.78 6.40
N ARG A 79 3.52 17.56 6.39
CA ARG A 79 3.91 16.49 7.33
C ARG A 79 5.37 16.06 7.20
N MET A 80 5.94 16.18 6.00
CA MET A 80 7.34 15.87 5.71
C MET A 80 8.27 17.09 5.88
N GLY A 81 7.79 18.18 6.50
CA GLY A 81 8.61 19.32 6.90
C GLY A 81 8.63 20.50 5.92
N LYS A 82 7.89 20.45 4.80
CA LYS A 82 7.78 21.59 3.88
C LYS A 82 6.79 22.62 4.45
N GLY A 83 7.31 23.62 5.16
CA GLY A 83 6.47 24.62 5.86
C GLY A 83 5.61 25.52 4.97
N ASN A 84 6.04 25.81 3.75
CA ASN A 84 5.27 26.62 2.79
C ASN A 84 5.36 26.02 1.37
N PRO A 85 4.53 25.01 1.04
CA PRO A 85 4.43 24.46 -0.31
C PRO A 85 3.98 25.53 -1.32
N SER A 86 4.66 25.66 -2.46
CA SER A 86 4.18 26.54 -3.52
C SER A 86 3.19 25.82 -4.44
N ASP A 87 2.28 26.56 -5.08
CA ASP A 87 1.35 26.01 -6.08
C ASP A 87 2.08 25.26 -7.20
N HIS A 88 3.27 25.75 -7.59
CA HIS A 88 4.12 25.08 -8.57
C HIS A 88 4.53 23.68 -8.10
N GLN A 89 5.01 23.55 -6.86
CA GLN A 89 5.43 22.27 -6.30
C GLN A 89 4.26 21.30 -6.14
N VAL A 90 3.10 21.81 -5.71
CA VAL A 90 1.88 20.99 -5.61
C VAL A 90 1.50 20.45 -6.99
N LYS A 91 1.45 21.32 -8.01
CA LYS A 91 1.16 20.93 -9.40
C LYS A 91 2.19 19.96 -9.97
N ALA A 92 3.47 20.17 -9.70
CA ALA A 92 4.55 19.29 -10.16
C ALA A 92 4.39 17.85 -9.64
N ILE A 93 3.79 17.67 -8.45
CA ILE A 93 3.46 16.35 -7.89
C ILE A 93 2.14 15.82 -8.48
N THR A 94 1.08 16.64 -8.49
CA THR A 94 -0.28 16.17 -8.81
C THR A 94 -0.51 15.95 -10.31
N CYS A 95 0.32 16.53 -11.18
CA CYS A 95 0.31 16.30 -12.63
C CYS A 95 1.05 15.03 -13.07
N LYS A 96 1.73 14.32 -12.16
CA LYS A 96 2.45 13.08 -12.48
C LYS A 96 1.46 11.96 -12.79
N GLN A 97 1.84 11.04 -13.69
CA GLN A 97 0.95 9.96 -14.13
C GLN A 97 0.49 9.08 -12.95
N GLY A 98 1.38 8.79 -12.01
CA GLY A 98 1.10 8.00 -10.81
C GLY A 98 0.26 8.71 -9.75
N ALA A 99 0.01 10.02 -9.88
CA ALA A 99 -0.73 10.82 -8.89
C ALA A 99 -2.21 10.41 -8.75
N VAL A 100 -2.73 9.54 -9.63
CA VAL A 100 -4.04 8.88 -9.46
C VAL A 100 -4.05 7.95 -8.24
N CYS A 101 -2.89 7.45 -7.82
CA CYS A 101 -2.74 6.58 -6.67
C CYS A 101 -2.37 7.40 -5.42
N PRO A 102 -3.15 7.35 -4.32
CA PRO A 102 -2.79 8.05 -3.07
C PRO A 102 -1.40 7.68 -2.56
N LEU A 103 -0.99 6.42 -2.68
CA LEU A 103 0.31 5.94 -2.22
C LEU A 103 1.48 6.59 -2.97
N TYR A 104 1.32 6.86 -4.27
CA TYR A 104 2.31 7.60 -5.05
C TYR A 104 2.58 8.97 -4.46
N LEU A 105 1.52 9.73 -4.15
CA LEU A 105 1.63 11.09 -3.60
C LEU A 105 2.38 11.09 -2.26
N VAL A 106 2.10 10.11 -1.39
CA VAL A 106 2.79 9.95 -0.11
C VAL A 106 4.28 9.67 -0.30
N LEU A 107 4.61 8.70 -1.14
CA LEU A 107 6.00 8.29 -1.36
C LEU A 107 6.82 9.36 -2.07
N PHE A 108 6.22 10.04 -3.05
CA PHE A 108 6.85 11.20 -3.68
C PHE A 108 7.23 12.24 -2.62
N CYS A 109 6.30 12.63 -1.76
CA CYS A 109 6.57 13.65 -0.73
C CYS A 109 7.65 13.20 0.26
N ALA A 110 7.65 11.91 0.65
CA ALA A 110 8.67 11.35 1.51
C ALA A 110 10.06 11.43 0.86
N GLU A 111 10.20 10.98 -0.39
CA GLU A 111 11.49 11.02 -1.11
C GLU A 111 11.95 12.45 -1.40
N ALA A 112 11.03 13.35 -1.78
CA ALA A 112 11.34 14.76 -2.02
C ALA A 112 11.89 15.45 -0.75
N SER A 113 11.32 15.13 0.41
CA SER A 113 11.84 15.61 1.71
C SER A 113 13.24 15.06 1.99
N LEU A 114 13.44 13.75 1.85
CA LEU A 114 14.71 13.09 2.13
C LEU A 114 15.85 13.56 1.23
N LEU A 115 15.52 13.95 0.00
CA LEU A 115 16.46 14.50 -0.98
C LEU A 115 16.59 16.03 -0.88
N SER A 116 15.92 16.67 0.10
CA SER A 116 15.89 18.13 0.30
C SER A 116 15.45 18.91 -0.96
N LEU A 117 14.62 18.28 -1.82
CA LEU A 117 14.17 18.89 -3.08
C LEU A 117 13.30 20.13 -2.84
N TYR A 118 12.64 20.19 -1.69
CA TYR A 118 11.77 21.29 -1.30
C TYR A 118 12.47 22.65 -1.14
N GLU A 119 13.78 22.63 -0.91
CA GLU A 119 14.61 23.81 -0.59
C GLU A 119 15.47 24.26 -1.78
N GLY A 120 15.56 23.44 -2.84
CA GLY A 120 16.67 23.54 -3.81
C GLY A 120 16.31 23.80 -5.27
N ILE A 121 15.55 22.92 -5.94
CA ILE A 121 15.62 22.85 -7.41
C ILE A 121 14.32 22.26 -7.99
N ASP A 122 13.47 23.09 -8.60
CA ASP A 122 12.28 22.64 -9.34
C ASP A 122 12.62 21.58 -10.42
N VAL A 123 13.81 21.67 -11.04
CA VAL A 123 14.32 20.70 -12.03
C VAL A 123 14.45 19.28 -11.46
N HIS A 124 14.66 19.12 -10.15
CA HIS A 124 14.73 17.80 -9.52
C HIS A 124 13.35 17.22 -9.19
N PHE A 125 12.32 18.06 -9.04
CA PHE A 125 10.94 17.61 -9.01
C PHE A 125 10.53 17.04 -10.37
N ASP A 126 10.94 17.70 -11.45
CA ASP A 126 10.66 17.21 -12.81
C ASP A 126 11.37 15.87 -13.07
N ALA A 127 12.60 15.72 -12.58
CA ALA A 127 13.39 14.48 -12.69
C ALA A 127 12.93 13.34 -11.74
N MET A 128 11.91 13.55 -10.91
CA MET A 128 11.32 12.47 -10.12
C MET A 128 10.46 11.57 -11.02
N PRO A 129 10.49 10.24 -10.82
CA PRO A 129 9.75 9.31 -11.65
C PRO A 129 8.24 9.56 -11.66
N ASP A 130 7.63 9.40 -12.84
CA ASP A 130 6.20 9.67 -13.04
C ASP A 130 5.29 8.58 -12.47
N THR A 131 5.82 7.40 -12.15
CA THR A 131 5.03 6.24 -11.70
C THR A 131 5.46 5.75 -10.31
N LEU A 132 4.55 5.03 -9.64
CA LEU A 132 4.81 4.44 -8.32
C LEU A 132 5.99 3.48 -8.35
N ASP A 133 6.04 2.63 -9.37
CA ASP A 133 7.12 1.67 -9.56
C ASP A 133 8.46 2.40 -9.77
N GLY A 134 8.48 3.46 -10.58
CA GLY A 134 9.68 4.27 -10.78
C GLY A 134 10.19 4.91 -9.48
N ILE A 135 9.30 5.45 -8.63
CA ILE A 135 9.71 5.98 -7.31
C ILE A 135 10.33 4.89 -6.44
N TRP A 136 9.78 3.68 -6.46
CA TRP A 136 10.33 2.57 -5.70
C TRP A 136 11.69 2.12 -6.24
N THR A 137 11.78 1.83 -7.55
CA THR A 137 12.97 1.19 -8.14
C THR A 137 14.12 2.15 -8.38
N GLU A 138 13.84 3.41 -8.71
CA GLU A 138 14.89 4.39 -9.08
C GLU A 138 15.32 5.29 -7.92
N ARG A 139 14.48 5.44 -6.88
CA ARG A 139 14.74 6.35 -5.76
C ARG A 139 14.77 5.62 -4.42
N THR A 140 13.64 5.02 -4.03
CA THR A 140 13.43 4.50 -2.68
C THR A 140 14.34 3.31 -2.39
N LEU A 141 14.33 2.28 -3.24
CA LEU A 141 15.13 1.06 -3.05
C LEU A 141 16.63 1.38 -3.07
N PRO A 142 17.20 2.03 -4.11
CA PRO A 142 18.63 2.31 -4.13
C PRO A 142 19.11 3.10 -2.90
N ARG A 143 18.28 4.04 -2.41
CA ARG A 143 18.57 4.80 -1.20
C ARG A 143 18.56 3.94 0.06
N LEU A 144 17.56 3.07 0.21
CA LEU A 144 17.48 2.13 1.34
C LEU A 144 18.64 1.15 1.31
N GLU A 145 18.99 0.61 0.15
CA GLU A 145 20.10 -0.32 -0.04
C GLU A 145 21.43 0.34 0.27
N LYS A 146 21.64 1.59 -0.16
CA LYS A 146 22.83 2.37 0.20
C LYS A 146 22.92 2.63 1.72
N LYS A 147 21.78 2.85 2.39
CA LYS A 147 21.74 3.19 3.82
C LYS A 147 21.87 1.97 4.73
N TYR A 148 21.24 0.85 4.37
CA TYR A 148 21.08 -0.32 5.24
C TYR A 148 21.75 -1.59 4.68
N GLY A 149 22.28 -1.55 3.46
CA GLY A 149 22.79 -2.70 2.73
C GLY A 149 21.69 -3.39 1.91
N ALA A 150 22.00 -3.75 0.66
CA ALA A 150 21.05 -4.37 -0.26
C ALA A 150 20.41 -5.66 0.30
N TRP A 151 21.22 -6.49 0.96
CA TRP A 151 20.75 -7.74 1.56
C TRP A 151 19.71 -7.52 2.67
N MET A 152 19.87 -6.46 3.48
CA MET A 152 18.96 -6.17 4.59
C MET A 152 17.63 -5.69 4.04
N VAL A 153 17.66 -4.83 3.02
CA VAL A 153 16.48 -4.38 2.31
C VAL A 153 15.76 -5.55 1.65
N GLU A 154 16.47 -6.40 0.91
CA GLU A 154 15.90 -7.61 0.30
C GLU A 154 15.28 -8.51 1.38
N PHE A 155 15.97 -8.74 2.49
CA PHE A 155 15.46 -9.58 3.57
C PHE A 155 14.16 -9.03 4.17
N VAL A 156 14.09 -7.72 4.43
CA VAL A 156 12.88 -7.07 4.95
C VAL A 156 11.74 -7.12 3.93
N LEU A 157 12.02 -6.86 2.64
CA LEU A 157 11.01 -6.97 1.58
C LEU A 157 10.47 -8.39 1.48
N LEU A 158 11.34 -9.40 1.54
CA LEU A 158 10.92 -10.79 1.54
C LEU A 158 10.07 -11.13 2.75
N GLN A 159 10.33 -10.56 3.94
CA GLN A 159 9.49 -10.73 5.13
C GLN A 159 8.10 -10.10 4.94
N ILE A 160 8.04 -8.90 4.35
CA ILE A 160 6.78 -8.22 4.01
C ILE A 160 5.98 -9.08 3.01
N ILE A 161 6.64 -9.59 1.98
CA ILE A 161 6.01 -10.48 1.00
C ILE A 161 5.60 -11.79 1.68
N ALA A 162 6.42 -12.37 2.56
CA ALA A 162 6.08 -13.63 3.25
C ALA A 162 4.90 -13.49 4.23
N ALA A 163 4.66 -12.29 4.77
CA ALA A 163 3.46 -11.99 5.54
C ALA A 163 2.18 -12.00 4.69
N HIS A 164 2.33 -11.93 3.37
CA HIS A 164 1.21 -11.98 2.42
C HIS A 164 0.76 -13.44 2.18
N PRO A 165 -0.55 -13.75 2.22
CA PRO A 165 -1.07 -15.11 2.03
C PRO A 165 -0.69 -15.77 0.69
N ARG A 166 -0.41 -14.95 -0.34
CA ARG A 166 0.08 -15.38 -1.67
C ARG A 166 1.58 -15.12 -1.90
N GLY A 167 2.32 -14.76 -0.86
CA GLY A 167 3.71 -14.38 -0.96
C GLY A 167 4.69 -15.54 -0.82
N VAL A 168 5.91 -15.21 -0.39
CA VAL A 168 7.04 -16.14 -0.26
C VAL A 168 6.83 -17.02 0.97
N ARG A 169 7.03 -18.33 0.86
CA ARG A 169 6.86 -19.22 2.02
C ARG A 169 7.96 -18.96 3.06
N CYS A 170 7.63 -19.01 4.36
CA CYS A 170 8.62 -18.88 5.43
C CYS A 170 9.80 -19.87 5.30
N SER A 171 9.56 -21.06 4.73
CA SER A 171 10.62 -22.03 4.43
C SER A 171 11.60 -21.52 3.37
N GLU A 172 11.11 -20.90 2.29
CA GLU A 172 11.93 -20.33 1.22
C GLU A 172 12.76 -19.15 1.74
N LEU A 173 12.17 -18.37 2.66
CA LEU A 173 12.84 -17.24 3.31
C LEU A 173 13.97 -17.72 4.24
N ARG A 174 13.70 -18.73 5.07
CA ARG A 174 14.72 -19.39 5.91
C ARG A 174 15.88 -19.95 5.07
N ASP A 175 15.58 -20.62 3.97
CA ASP A 175 16.62 -21.25 3.13
C ASP A 175 17.47 -20.20 2.39
N ARG A 176 16.95 -19.00 2.12
CA ARG A 176 17.73 -17.86 1.61
C ARG A 176 18.63 -17.25 2.69
N VAL A 177 18.12 -17.05 3.92
CA VAL A 177 18.93 -16.59 5.06
C VAL A 177 20.08 -17.55 5.35
N LEU A 178 19.81 -18.86 5.36
CA LEU A 178 20.83 -19.88 5.61
C LEU A 178 21.87 -19.94 4.50
N ARG A 179 21.49 -19.70 3.24
CA ARG A 179 22.45 -19.58 2.13
C ARG A 179 23.35 -18.36 2.31
N PHE A 180 22.78 -17.22 2.70
CA PHE A 180 23.55 -16.00 2.98
C PHE A 180 24.52 -16.16 4.16
N ALA A 181 24.05 -16.73 5.27
CA ALA A 181 24.89 -17.00 6.44
C ALA A 181 26.05 -17.97 6.11
N ARG A 182 25.87 -18.84 5.11
CA ARG A 182 26.89 -19.78 4.62
C ARG A 182 27.83 -19.18 3.57
N SER A 183 27.39 -18.17 2.81
CA SER A 183 28.21 -17.48 1.81
C SER A 183 29.07 -16.35 2.40
N GLY A 184 29.13 -16.22 3.73
CA GLY A 184 30.19 -15.46 4.40
C GLY A 184 30.17 -13.95 4.17
N GLY A 185 29.01 -13.33 3.91
CA GLY A 185 28.86 -11.86 3.94
C GLY A 185 29.97 -11.09 3.22
N GLU A 186 30.32 -11.47 1.99
CA GLU A 186 31.25 -10.68 1.19
C GLU A 186 30.57 -9.35 0.81
N MET A 187 30.99 -8.29 1.51
CA MET A 187 30.55 -6.92 1.32
C MET A 187 31.19 -6.34 0.05
N GLY A 188 30.34 -6.03 -0.93
CA GLY A 188 30.58 -5.03 -1.98
C GLY A 188 29.69 -3.83 -1.76
#